data_AF-X1LD22-F1
#
_entry.id   AF-X1LD22-F1
#
_cell.length_a   1.000
_cell.length_b   1.000
_cell.length_c   1.000
_cell.angle_alpha   90.00
_cell.angle_beta   90.00
_cell.angle_gamma   90.00
#
_symmetry.space_group_name_H-M   'P 1'
#
loop_
_entity.id
_entity.type
_entity.pdbx_description
1 polymer ?
#
loop_
_entity_poly.entity_id
_entity_poly.type
_entity_poly.pdbx_seq_one_letter_code
_entity_poly.pdbx_strand_id
1 'polypeptide(L)'
;MTCQAPTDFVNTLVPKAFLEKEKARDIDNYLREYEAIFAERMEAFFSFDMLNECFILTGDQKYIPSFTYNLGIDASGLAGRDLFGLAISHRQGTKIIIDYAKS
;
A
#
# COMPACT_ATOMS: atom_id res chain seq x y z
N MET A 1 11.30 -4.46 17.95
CA MET A 1 10.91 -5.86 18.14
C MET A 1 9.40 -5.90 17.98
N THR A 2 8.89 -6.39 16.87
CA THR A 2 7.45 -6.55 16.62
C THR A 2 7.01 -7.86 17.29
N CYS A 3 6.09 -7.79 18.24
CA CYS A 3 5.49 -8.99 18.82
C CYS A 3 4.48 -9.56 17.83
N GLN A 4 4.75 -10.77 17.32
CA GLN A 4 3.84 -11.52 16.46
C GLN A 4 3.22 -12.64 17.29
N ALA A 5 1.89 -12.73 17.28
CA ALA A 5 1.17 -13.80 17.91
C ALA A 5 -0.12 -14.07 17.12
N PRO A 6 -0.44 -15.34 16.84
CA PRO A 6 -1.63 -15.69 16.10
C PRO A 6 -2.90 -15.41 16.92
N THR A 7 -4.00 -15.18 16.21
CA THR A 7 -5.29 -14.80 16.78
C THR A 7 -5.83 -15.88 17.72
N ASP A 8 -5.58 -17.15 17.42
CA ASP A 8 -6.02 -18.27 18.26
C ASP A 8 -5.28 -18.33 19.61
N PHE A 9 -4.05 -17.80 19.68
CA PHE A 9 -3.28 -17.67 20.90
C PHE A 9 -3.67 -16.43 21.71
N VAL A 10 -3.88 -15.29 21.06
CA VAL A 10 -4.20 -14.01 21.73
C VAL A 10 -5.68 -13.93 22.13
N ASN A 11 -6.57 -14.50 21.31
CA ASN A 11 -8.01 -14.46 21.52
C ASN A 11 -8.67 -15.80 21.17
N THR A 12 -8.66 -16.70 22.15
CA THR A 12 -9.26 -18.04 22.07
C THR A 12 -10.78 -18.04 21.88
N LEU A 13 -11.44 -16.89 22.01
CA LEU A 13 -12.88 -16.75 21.82
C LEU A 13 -13.26 -16.67 20.33
N VAL A 14 -12.29 -16.44 19.43
CA VAL A 14 -12.54 -16.45 18.00
C VAL A 14 -12.84 -17.89 17.55
N PRO A 15 -14.00 -18.16 16.92
CA PRO A 15 -14.35 -19.50 16.49
C PRO A 15 -13.38 -20.05 15.44
N LYS A 16 -12.88 -21.27 15.64
CA LYS A 16 -11.97 -21.91 14.68
C LYS A 16 -12.57 -22.02 13.27
N ALA A 17 -13.87 -22.27 13.17
CA ALA A 17 -14.57 -22.33 11.90
C ALA A 17 -14.54 -21.00 11.12
N PHE A 18 -14.47 -19.87 11.82
CA PHE A 18 -14.31 -18.56 11.19
C PHE A 18 -12.88 -18.40 10.63
N LEU A 19 -11.86 -18.76 11.40
CA LEU A 19 -10.46 -18.71 10.96
C LEU A 19 -10.21 -19.60 9.73
N GLU A 20 -10.73 -20.82 9.72
CA GLU A 20 -10.62 -21.73 8.57
C GLU A 20 -11.34 -21.19 7.33
N LYS A 21 -12.48 -20.51 7.52
CA LYS A 21 -13.20 -19.85 6.42
C LYS A 21 -12.38 -18.70 5.82
N GLU A 22 -11.81 -17.84 6.67
CA GLU A 22 -11.00 -16.71 6.20
C GLU A 22 -9.71 -17.20 5.52
N LYS A 23 -9.06 -18.23 6.07
CA LYS A 23 -7.90 -18.90 5.48
C LYS A 23 -8.17 -19.49 4.10
N ALA A 24 -9.34 -20.10 3.91
CA ALA A 24 -9.76 -20.66 2.63
C ALA A 24 -10.13 -19.58 1.60
N ARG A 25 -10.57 -18.39 2.06
CA ARG A 25 -10.94 -17.27 1.19
C ARG A 25 -9.72 -16.59 0.58
N ASP A 26 -8.73 -16.25 1.41
CA ASP A 26 -7.54 -15.51 1.03
C ASP A 26 -6.42 -15.79 2.04
N ILE A 27 -5.44 -16.60 1.62
CA ILE A 27 -4.34 -17.03 2.49
C ILE A 27 -3.41 -15.87 2.88
N ASP A 28 -3.20 -14.90 1.98
CA ASP A 28 -2.28 -13.79 2.22
C ASP A 28 -2.89 -12.79 3.20
N ASN A 29 -4.19 -12.51 3.04
CA ASN A 29 -4.93 -11.73 4.01
C ASN A 29 -4.99 -12.45 5.37
N TYR A 30 -5.20 -13.78 5.36
CA TYR A 30 -5.23 -14.55 6.60
C TYR A 30 -3.92 -14.47 7.39
N LEU A 31 -2.78 -14.61 6.71
CA LEU A 31 -1.45 -14.51 7.33
C LEU A 31 -1.20 -13.14 7.96
N ARG A 32 -1.68 -12.05 7.32
CA ARG A 32 -1.51 -10.69 7.83
C ARG A 32 -2.43 -10.38 9.00
N GLU A 33 -3.72 -10.65 8.83
CA GLU A 33 -4.76 -10.25 9.80
C GLU A 33 -4.81 -11.18 11.01
N TYR A 34 -4.65 -12.49 10.79
CA TYR A 34 -4.90 -13.48 11.83
C TYR A 34 -3.65 -14.16 12.38
N GLU A 35 -2.57 -14.27 11.59
CA GLU A 35 -1.28 -14.82 12.06
C GLU A 35 -0.26 -13.74 12.45
N ALA A 36 -0.60 -12.45 12.25
CA ALA A 36 0.28 -11.32 12.46
C ALA A 36 1.63 -11.43 11.71
N ILE A 37 1.62 -12.12 10.55
CA ILE A 37 2.77 -12.27 9.65
C ILE A 37 2.74 -11.10 8.67
N PHE A 38 3.51 -10.06 9.00
CA PHE A 38 3.72 -8.93 8.12
C PHE A 38 4.74 -9.32 7.05
N ALA A 39 4.30 -9.42 5.80
CA ALA A 39 5.22 -9.60 4.69
C ALA A 39 5.99 -8.29 4.45
N GLU A 40 7.31 -8.30 4.61
CA GLU A 40 8.17 -7.13 4.36
C GLU A 40 8.29 -6.77 2.87
N ARG A 41 7.70 -7.55 1.96
CA ARG A 41 7.87 -7.39 0.51
C ARG A 41 6.57 -6.94 -0.17
N MET A 42 6.66 -5.79 -0.85
CA MET A 42 5.62 -5.21 -1.73
C MET A 42 5.04 -6.19 -2.76
N GLU A 43 5.81 -7.22 -3.12
CA GLU A 43 5.49 -8.30 -4.06
C GLU A 43 4.27 -9.14 -3.64
N ALA A 44 3.87 -9.10 -2.35
CA ALA A 44 2.69 -9.80 -1.85
C ALA A 44 1.37 -9.01 -2.04
N PHE A 45 1.44 -7.79 -2.57
CA PHE A 45 0.26 -6.94 -2.82
C PHE A 45 0.12 -6.55 -4.31
N PHE A 46 1.21 -6.58 -5.06
CA PHE A 46 1.26 -6.18 -6.47
C PHE A 46 2.00 -7.24 -7.28
N SER A 47 1.45 -7.63 -8.43
CA SER A 47 2.18 -8.50 -9.35
C SER A 47 3.43 -7.77 -9.88
N PHE A 48 4.44 -8.55 -10.28
CA PHE A 48 5.66 -8.00 -10.88
C PHE A 48 5.34 -7.10 -12.09
N ASP A 49 4.36 -7.48 -12.91
CA ASP A 49 3.91 -6.69 -14.06
C ASP A 49 3.30 -5.35 -13.63
N MET A 50 2.49 -5.33 -12.56
CA MET A 50 1.92 -4.09 -12.02
C MET A 50 3.00 -3.14 -11.51
N LEU A 51 4.04 -3.68 -10.85
CA LEU A 51 5.17 -2.87 -10.40
C LEU A 51 5.94 -2.30 -11.60
N ASN A 52 6.24 -3.14 -12.59
CA ASN A 52 7.02 -2.73 -13.76
C ASN A 52 6.30 -1.65 -14.61
N GLU A 53 4.96 -1.71 -14.71
CA GLU A 53 4.17 -0.65 -15.37
C GLU A 53 4.17 0.68 -14.61
N CYS A 54 4.23 0.64 -13.27
CA CYS A 54 4.29 1.84 -12.44
C CYS A 54 5.69 2.49 -12.42
N PHE A 55 6.75 1.72 -12.66
CA PHE A 55 8.14 2.21 -12.71
C PHE A 55 8.58 2.70 -14.09
N ILE A 56 7.69 3.39 -14.83
CA ILE A 56 8.12 4.21 -15.97
C ILE A 56 8.76 5.48 -15.39
N LEU A 57 9.95 5.32 -14.81
CA LEU A 57 10.79 6.38 -14.26
C LEU A 57 11.14 7.36 -15.37
N THR A 58 10.34 8.42 -15.45
CA THR A 58 10.79 9.68 -16.02
C THR A 58 10.59 10.69 -14.92
N GLY A 59 11.69 11.06 -14.25
CA GLY A 59 11.68 12.08 -13.20
C GLY A 59 11.03 13.38 -13.69
N ASP A 60 10.80 14.32 -12.77
CA ASP A 60 10.13 15.62 -12.96
C ASP A 60 9.69 15.90 -14.41
N GLN A 61 8.49 15.42 -14.75
CA GLN A 61 7.89 15.65 -16.06
C GLN A 61 7.63 17.16 -16.22
N LYS A 62 7.91 17.70 -17.40
CA LYS A 62 7.56 19.11 -17.67
C LYS A 62 6.05 19.30 -17.58
N TYR A 63 5.62 20.44 -17.08
CA TYR A 63 4.21 20.82 -17.10
C TYR A 63 3.65 20.84 -18.52
N ILE A 64 2.50 20.19 -18.72
CA ILE A 64 1.78 20.12 -20.00
C ILE A 64 0.42 20.79 -19.83
N PRO A 65 0.16 21.94 -20.49
CA PRO A 65 -1.07 22.72 -20.29
C PRO A 65 -2.38 22.00 -20.64
N SER A 66 -2.34 20.95 -21.46
CA SER A 66 -3.53 20.21 -21.87
C SER A 66 -4.09 19.27 -20.81
N PHE A 67 -3.36 19.05 -19.70
CA PHE A 67 -3.79 18.18 -18.62
C PHE A 67 -4.28 18.96 -17.40
N THR A 68 -5.23 18.36 -16.69
CA THR A 68 -5.61 18.76 -15.34
C THR A 68 -4.78 17.97 -14.34
N TYR A 69 -4.17 18.68 -13.40
CA TYR A 69 -3.30 18.10 -12.39
C TYR A 69 -4.00 18.05 -11.03
N ASN A 70 -3.74 17.00 -10.27
CA ASN A 70 -4.24 16.79 -8.92
C ASN A 70 -3.05 16.75 -7.95
N LEU A 71 -3.20 17.46 -6.83
CA LEU A 71 -2.23 17.49 -5.74
C LEU A 71 -2.77 16.66 -4.57
N GLY A 72 -2.02 15.63 -4.19
CA GLY A 72 -2.21 14.89 -2.95
C GLY A 72 -1.19 15.34 -1.91
N ILE A 73 -1.64 15.63 -0.70
CA ILE A 73 -0.78 15.92 0.45
C ILE A 73 -1.14 14.94 1.55
N ASP A 74 -0.13 14.24 2.06
CA ASP A 74 -0.20 13.49 3.30
C ASP A 74 0.46 14.30 4.41
N ALA A 75 -0.38 14.86 5.28
CA ALA A 75 0.07 15.61 6.44
C ALA A 75 0.55 14.62 7.49
N SER A 76 1.85 14.35 7.51
CA SER A 76 2.42 13.39 8.44
C SER A 76 2.19 13.82 9.89
N GLY A 77 2.03 12.82 10.77
CA GLY A 77 1.53 13.00 12.12
C GLY A 77 2.26 14.09 12.91
N LEU A 78 1.50 14.84 13.72
CA LEU A 78 1.90 16.00 14.55
C LEU A 78 3.09 15.77 15.51
N ALA A 79 3.73 14.59 15.50
CA ALA A 79 4.85 14.20 16.33
C ALA A 79 6.22 14.75 15.87
N GLY A 80 6.25 15.54 14.79
CA GLY A 80 7.39 16.40 14.42
C GLY A 80 8.64 15.70 13.89
N ARG A 81 8.56 14.39 13.61
CA ARG A 81 9.64 13.58 13.04
C ARG A 81 9.35 13.04 11.65
N ASP A 82 8.08 13.01 11.26
CA ASP A 82 7.67 12.52 9.96
C ASP A 82 7.74 13.65 8.93
N LEU A 83 8.07 13.30 7.69
CA LEU A 83 8.08 14.24 6.59
C LEU A 83 6.74 14.24 5.86
N PHE A 84 6.33 15.40 5.36
CA PHE A 84 5.12 15.54 4.56
C PHE A 84 5.28 14.79 3.24
N GLY A 85 4.31 13.92 2.95
CA GLY A 85 4.17 13.34 1.62
C GLY A 85 3.47 14.32 0.69
N LEU A 86 4.02 14.53 -0.50
CA LEU A 86 3.39 15.33 -1.55
C LEU A 86 3.53 14.61 -2.90
N ALA A 87 2.44 14.55 -3.65
CA ALA A 87 2.44 14.03 -5.01
C ALA A 87 1.58 14.88 -5.95
N ILE A 88 2.10 15.15 -7.14
CA ILE A 88 1.36 15.77 -8.25
C ILE A 88 1.15 14.69 -9.31
N SER A 89 -0.07 14.60 -9.81
CA SER A 89 -0.43 13.62 -10.84
C SER A 89 -1.36 14.20 -11.90
N HIS A 90 -1.33 13.60 -13.08
CA HIS A 90 -2.35 13.78 -14.10
C HIS A 90 -2.85 12.45 -14.66
N ARG A 91 -3.98 12.49 -15.38
CA ARG A 91 -4.50 11.35 -16.12
C ARG A 91 -4.18 11.51 -17.61
N GLN A 92 -3.56 10.48 -18.20
CA GLN A 92 -3.33 10.37 -19.63
C GLN A 92 -4.02 9.10 -20.15
N GLY A 93 -5.17 9.28 -20.81
CA GLY A 93 -6.02 8.16 -21.24
C GLY A 93 -6.53 7.36 -20.04
N THR A 94 -6.21 6.07 -19.99
CA THR A 94 -6.55 5.17 -18.87
C THR A 94 -5.49 5.14 -17.76
N LYS A 95 -4.34 5.80 -17.98
CA LYS A 95 -3.22 5.79 -17.03
C LYS A 95 -3.24 7.01 -16.11
N ILE A 96 -2.79 6.81 -14.88
CA ILE A 96 -2.46 7.88 -13.94
C ILE A 96 -0.94 7.97 -13.89
N ILE A 97 -0.41 9.17 -14.08
CA ILE A 97 1.03 9.44 -14.08
C ILE A 97 1.34 10.30 -12.86
N ILE A 98 2.37 9.92 -12.11
CA ILE A 98 2.92 10.72 -11.01
C ILE A 98 4.04 11.58 -11.57
N ASP A 99 3.76 12.86 -11.79
CA ASP A 99 4.71 13.80 -12.40
C ASP A 99 5.78 14.29 -11.42
N TYR A 100 5.40 14.36 -10.14
CA TYR A 100 6.27 14.77 -9.05
C TYR A 100 5.87 14.05 -7.77
N ALA A 101 6.85 13.54 -7.03
CA ALA A 101 6.63 13.00 -5.69
C ALA A 101 7.78 13.43 -4.77
N LYS A 102 7.43 13.85 -3.57
CA LYS A 102 8.40 14.19 -2.53
C LYS A 102 7.89 13.70 -1.17
N SER A 103 8.78 13.08 -0.43
CA SER A 103 8.63 12.68 0.96
C SER A 103 9.86 13.13 1.70
#